data_AF-A0AA97GYG9-F1
#
_entry.id   AF-A0AA97GYG9-F1
#
_cell.length_a   1.000
_cell.length_b   1.000
_cell.length_c   1.000
_cell.angle_alpha   90.00
_cell.angle_beta   90.00
_cell.angle_gamma   90.00
#
_symmetry.space_group_name_H-M   'P 1'
#
loop_
_entity.id
_entity.type
_entity.pdbx_description
1 polymer ?
#
loop_
_entity_poly.entity_id
_entity_poly.type
_entity_poly.pdbx_seq_one_letter_code
_entity_poly.pdbx_strand_id
1 'polypeptide(L)'
;MFKKVTVALIAISTSVLVGCGSTPPIQAQDKTVSYQGKTLTFGGQYDKSRNELALTVNGDPVMKGRFPPYTPTLNLNADYQELDISSYCYFGSVLSRDGGVFGIVAGAVQSATSKSGDKCEVKIAGEIVEHLYF
;
A
#
# COMPACT_ATOMS: atom_id res chain seq x y z
N MET A 1 -26.16 21.65 65.66
CA MET A 1 -25.45 22.32 64.55
C MET A 1 -25.02 21.25 63.56
N PHE A 2 -25.72 21.09 62.44
CA PHE A 2 -25.46 20.04 61.45
C PHE A 2 -24.54 20.56 60.34
N LYS A 3 -23.30 20.06 60.28
CA LYS A 3 -22.38 20.32 59.15
C LYS A 3 -22.75 19.39 58.01
N LYS A 4 -23.28 19.94 56.92
CA LYS A 4 -23.57 19.21 55.67
C LYS A 4 -22.25 19.05 54.90
N VAL A 5 -21.85 17.80 54.67
CA VAL A 5 -20.70 17.43 53.83
C VAL A 5 -21.20 17.30 52.40
N THR A 6 -20.76 18.19 51.52
CA THR A 6 -21.08 18.18 50.09
C THR A 6 -20.16 17.19 49.39
N VAL A 7 -20.69 16.04 48.97
CA VAL A 7 -19.97 15.06 48.14
C VAL A 7 -20.20 15.43 46.68
N ALA A 8 -19.14 15.89 46.01
CA ALA A 8 -19.15 16.15 44.57
C ALA A 8 -18.88 14.83 43.82
N LEU A 9 -19.91 14.28 43.15
CA LEU A 9 -19.75 13.20 42.18
C LEU A 9 -19.14 13.78 40.89
N ILE A 10 -17.90 13.42 40.58
CA ILE A 10 -17.27 13.68 39.28
C ILE A 10 -17.53 12.44 38.42
N ALA A 11 -18.51 12.53 37.52
CA ALA A 11 -18.76 11.51 36.50
C ALA A 11 -17.73 11.68 35.38
N ILE A 12 -16.68 10.85 35.38
CA ILE A 12 -15.71 10.76 34.29
C ILE A 12 -16.30 9.80 33.26
N SER A 13 -17.01 10.34 32.28
CA SER A 13 -17.46 9.63 31.09
C SER A 13 -16.24 9.35 30.20
N THR A 14 -15.62 8.17 30.37
CA THR A 14 -14.58 7.65 29.47
C THR A 14 -15.22 7.19 28.17
N SER A 15 -15.31 8.10 27.21
CA SER A 15 -15.59 7.77 25.82
C SER A 15 -14.40 6.97 25.26
N VAL A 16 -14.45 5.64 25.37
CA VAL A 16 -13.53 4.76 24.65
C VAL A 16 -13.78 4.95 23.15
N LEU A 17 -12.89 5.68 22.48
CA LEU A 17 -12.80 5.65 21.02
C LEU A 17 -12.38 4.23 20.63
N VAL A 18 -13.36 3.37 20.37
CA VAL A 18 -13.15 2.10 19.70
C VAL A 18 -12.73 2.45 18.26
N GLY A 19 -11.43 2.62 18.05
CA GLY A 19 -10.86 2.85 16.73
C GLY A 19 -11.25 1.71 15.80
N CYS A 20 -11.79 2.05 14.63
CA CYS A 20 -12.22 1.11 13.60
C CYS A 20 -11.13 0.07 13.30
N GLY A 21 -11.48 -1.21 13.41
CA GLY A 21 -10.60 -2.36 13.17
C GLY A 21 -10.23 -2.61 11.70
N SER A 22 -10.10 -1.57 10.88
CA SER A 22 -9.62 -1.73 9.50
C SER A 22 -8.11 -1.86 9.51
N THR A 23 -7.58 -2.95 8.95
CA THR A 23 -6.13 -3.10 8.73
C THR A 23 -5.66 -1.94 7.85
N PRO A 24 -4.70 -1.12 8.30
CA PRO A 24 -4.22 0.00 7.50
C PRO A 24 -3.57 -0.52 6.20
N PRO A 25 -3.72 0.19 5.07
CA PRO A 25 -3.00 -0.13 3.85
C PRO A 25 -1.49 -0.14 4.09
N ILE A 26 -0.77 -1.05 3.42
CA ILE A 26 0.68 -1.04 3.37
C ILE A 26 1.12 0.18 2.55
N GLN A 27 2.10 0.92 3.04
CA GLN A 27 2.67 2.08 2.34
C GLN A 27 4.05 1.73 1.80
N ALA A 28 4.31 2.10 0.54
CA ALA A 28 5.64 2.04 0.00
C ALA A 28 6.52 3.15 0.56
N GLN A 29 7.84 2.92 0.57
CA GLN A 29 8.80 3.98 0.82
C GLN A 29 8.83 4.92 -0.38
N ASP A 30 8.69 6.22 -0.14
CA ASP A 30 8.80 7.23 -1.18
C ASP A 30 10.20 7.21 -1.83
N LYS A 31 10.22 7.33 -3.15
CA LYS A 31 11.45 7.38 -3.96
C LYS A 31 11.44 8.57 -4.88
N THR A 32 12.50 9.37 -4.78
CA THR A 32 12.66 10.56 -5.60
C THR A 32 13.60 10.29 -6.76
N VAL A 33 13.13 10.59 -7.97
CA VAL A 33 13.86 10.45 -9.22
C VAL A 33 13.93 11.80 -9.93
N SER A 34 15.08 12.11 -10.52
CA SER A 34 15.22 13.25 -11.42
C SER A 34 15.15 12.76 -12.86
N TYR A 35 14.19 13.27 -13.64
CA TYR A 35 13.99 12.90 -15.03
C TYR A 35 13.72 14.15 -15.88
N GLN A 36 14.53 14.37 -16.92
CA GLN A 36 14.44 15.55 -17.80
C GLN A 36 14.36 16.90 -17.04
N GLY A 37 15.10 17.03 -15.94
CA GLY A 37 15.11 18.24 -15.11
C GLY A 37 13.89 18.41 -14.19
N LYS A 38 12.95 17.46 -14.19
CA LYS A 38 11.83 17.39 -13.25
C LYS A 38 12.19 16.44 -12.10
N THR A 39 11.85 16.83 -10.88
CA THR A 39 11.95 15.95 -9.70
C THR A 39 10.59 15.33 -9.42
N LEU A 40 10.54 14.00 -9.43
CA LEU A 40 9.34 13.21 -9.21
C LEU A 40 9.52 12.34 -7.98
N THR A 41 8.56 12.38 -7.05
CA THR A 41 8.53 11.49 -5.89
C THR A 41 7.46 10.44 -6.08
N PHE A 42 7.88 9.21 -6.29
CA PHE A 42 7.00 8.05 -6.43
C PHE A 42 6.71 7.45 -5.07
N GLY A 43 5.44 7.14 -4.83
CA GLY A 43 4.99 6.43 -3.65
C GLY A 43 3.84 5.50 -3.99
N GLY A 44 3.18 4.95 -2.97
CA GLY A 44 1.98 4.16 -3.18
C GLY A 44 1.49 3.47 -1.94
N GLN A 45 0.27 2.96 -2.04
CA GLN A 45 -0.40 2.21 -1.00
C GLN A 45 -1.06 0.94 -1.55
N TYR A 46 -0.98 -0.14 -0.77
CA TYR A 46 -1.64 -1.40 -1.05
C TYR A 46 -2.62 -1.79 0.05
N ASP A 47 -3.89 -1.90 -0.32
CA ASP A 47 -4.96 -2.33 0.55
C ASP A 47 -5.19 -3.84 0.40
N LYS A 48 -4.71 -4.64 1.35
CA LYS A 48 -4.87 -6.10 1.37
C LYS A 48 -6.33 -6.56 1.45
N SER A 49 -7.21 -5.77 2.05
CA SER A 49 -8.62 -6.15 2.20
C SER A 49 -9.33 -6.05 0.85
N ARG A 50 -8.98 -5.03 0.07
CA ARG A 50 -9.54 -4.76 -1.25
C ARG A 50 -8.69 -5.29 -2.40
N ASN A 51 -7.52 -5.89 -2.17
CA ASN A 51 -6.52 -6.21 -3.19
C ASN A 51 -6.25 -5.03 -4.14
N GLU A 52 -6.27 -3.82 -3.59
CA GLU A 52 -6.24 -2.59 -4.38
C GLU A 52 -4.89 -1.90 -4.19
N LEU A 53 -4.26 -1.54 -5.30
CA LEU A 53 -3.01 -0.80 -5.34
C LEU A 53 -3.29 0.60 -5.89
N ALA A 54 -2.72 1.61 -5.24
CA ALA A 54 -2.66 2.96 -5.77
C ALA A 54 -1.21 3.45 -5.71
N LEU A 55 -0.68 3.93 -6.84
CA LEU A 55 0.65 4.54 -6.91
C LEU A 55 0.50 6.06 -7.05
N THR A 56 1.39 6.78 -6.40
CA THR A 56 1.39 8.24 -6.36
C THR A 56 2.62 8.81 -7.05
N VAL A 57 2.46 10.04 -7.57
CA VAL A 57 3.57 10.87 -8.05
C VAL A 57 3.42 12.24 -7.40
N ASN A 58 4.44 12.68 -6.67
CA ASN A 58 4.42 13.90 -5.85
C ASN A 58 3.26 13.94 -4.83
N GLY A 59 2.81 12.77 -4.37
CA GLY A 59 1.67 12.63 -3.45
C GLY A 59 0.31 12.53 -4.14
N ASP A 60 0.20 12.84 -5.43
CA ASP A 60 -1.05 12.71 -6.18
C ASP A 60 -1.28 11.26 -6.59
N PRO A 61 -2.50 10.70 -6.41
CA PRO A 61 -2.81 9.34 -6.88
C PRO A 61 -2.95 9.34 -8.40
N VAL A 62 -1.96 8.77 -9.09
CA VAL A 62 -1.89 8.78 -10.56
C VAL A 62 -2.34 7.46 -11.17
N MET A 63 -1.97 6.34 -10.54
CA MET A 63 -2.29 5.01 -11.04
C MET A 63 -3.03 4.20 -9.99
N LYS A 64 -4.11 3.52 -10.38
CA LYS A 64 -4.92 2.72 -9.47
C LYS A 64 -5.42 1.46 -10.16
N GLY A 65 -5.37 0.32 -9.45
CA GLY A 65 -5.94 -0.92 -9.94
C GLY A 65 -6.13 -1.95 -8.83
N ARG A 66 -6.78 -3.06 -9.17
CA ARG A 66 -7.01 -4.18 -8.27
C ARG A 66 -6.39 -5.43 -8.86
N PHE A 67 -5.68 -6.19 -8.03
CA PHE A 67 -5.19 -7.51 -8.42
C PHE A 67 -6.37 -8.46 -8.64
N PRO A 68 -6.47 -9.11 -9.81
CA PRO A 68 -7.43 -10.18 -10.01
C PRO A 68 -7.19 -11.34 -9.02
N PRO A 69 -8.22 -12.14 -8.71
CA PRO A 69 -8.04 -13.33 -7.88
C PRO A 69 -6.91 -14.22 -8.43
N TYR A 70 -6.06 -14.73 -7.52
CA TYR A 70 -4.94 -15.64 -7.85
C TYR A 70 -3.90 -15.10 -8.84
N THR A 71 -3.95 -13.81 -9.21
CA THR A 71 -3.03 -13.19 -10.16
C THR A 71 -2.16 -12.18 -9.42
N PRO A 72 -0.88 -12.49 -9.13
CA PRO A 72 -0.02 -11.63 -8.32
C PRO A 72 0.54 -10.45 -9.11
N THR A 73 0.18 -10.29 -10.38
CA THR A 73 0.73 -9.26 -11.25
C THR A 73 -0.32 -8.23 -11.62
N LEU A 74 0.11 -6.98 -11.74
CA LEU A 74 -0.74 -5.87 -12.16
C LEU A 74 0.10 -4.90 -13.01
N ASN A 75 -0.42 -4.56 -14.18
CA ASN A 75 0.14 -3.52 -15.04
C ASN A 75 -0.70 -2.26 -14.87
N LEU A 76 -0.04 -1.13 -14.64
CA LEU A 76 -0.67 0.18 -14.53
C LEU A 76 0.02 1.15 -15.48
N ASN A 77 -0.73 2.10 -16.02
CA ASN A 77 -0.22 3.14 -16.90
C ASN A 77 -1.07 4.39 -16.77
N ALA A 78 -0.43 5.54 -16.84
CA ALA A 78 -1.06 6.85 -16.80
C ALA A 78 -0.10 7.92 -17.36
N ASP A 79 -0.69 8.97 -17.92
CA ASP A 79 0.03 10.19 -18.25
C ASP A 79 0.07 11.13 -17.05
N TYR A 80 1.25 11.64 -16.70
CA TYR A 80 1.42 12.63 -15.64
C TYR A 80 2.38 13.73 -16.09
N GLN A 81 1.88 14.97 -16.18
CA GLN A 81 2.65 16.13 -16.67
C GLN A 81 3.35 15.86 -18.01
N GLU A 82 2.63 15.27 -18.96
CA GLU A 82 3.10 14.88 -20.30
C GLU A 82 4.17 13.77 -20.31
N LEU A 83 4.35 13.07 -19.20
CA LEU A 83 5.19 11.88 -19.12
C LEU A 83 4.31 10.63 -19.09
N ASP A 84 4.58 9.70 -19.99
CA ASP A 84 4.06 8.34 -19.90
C ASP A 84 4.73 7.65 -18.71
N ILE A 85 3.94 7.39 -17.67
CA ILE A 85 4.39 6.65 -16.49
C ILE A 85 3.64 5.33 -16.47
N SER A 86 4.39 4.24 -16.41
CA SER A 86 3.82 2.90 -16.26
C SER A 86 4.44 2.17 -15.10
N SER A 87 3.75 1.14 -14.62
CA SER A 87 4.30 0.28 -13.61
C SER A 87 3.92 -1.17 -13.83
N TYR A 88 4.89 -2.05 -13.57
CA TYR A 88 4.68 -3.48 -13.48
C TYR A 88 4.84 -3.93 -12.04
N CYS A 89 3.76 -4.38 -11.42
CA CYS A 89 3.73 -4.77 -10.03
C CYS A 89 3.62 -6.29 -9.88
N TYR A 90 4.38 -6.83 -8.92
CA TYR A 90 4.30 -8.22 -8.49
C TYR A 90 4.13 -8.26 -6.97
N PHE A 91 3.02 -8.82 -6.52
CA PHE A 91 2.65 -8.91 -5.10
C PHE A 91 2.51 -10.37 -4.72
N GLY A 92 3.56 -10.93 -4.12
CA GLY A 92 3.54 -12.30 -3.60
C GLY A 92 2.49 -12.47 -2.51
N SER A 93 2.15 -11.40 -1.78
CA SER A 93 1.11 -11.43 -0.75
C SER A 93 -0.29 -11.71 -1.30
N VAL A 94 -0.56 -11.43 -2.59
CA VAL A 94 -1.82 -11.80 -3.25
C VAL A 94 -2.01 -13.32 -3.22
N LEU A 95 -0.94 -14.09 -3.46
CA LEU A 95 -0.99 -15.56 -3.43
C LEU A 95 -1.05 -16.10 -2.00
N SER A 96 -0.33 -15.48 -1.06
CA SER A 96 -0.28 -15.93 0.33
C SER A 96 -1.61 -15.70 1.08
N ARG A 97 -2.40 -14.71 0.67
CA ARG A 97 -3.67 -14.35 1.32
C ARG A 97 -4.79 -15.37 1.07
N ASP A 98 -4.75 -16.09 -0.05
CA ASP A 98 -5.81 -17.03 -0.44
C ASP A 98 -5.63 -18.46 0.14
N GLY A 99 -4.76 -18.64 1.13
CA GLY A 99 -4.66 -19.79 2.07
C GLY A 99 -5.12 -21.18 1.58
N GLY A 100 -4.18 -22.06 1.23
CA GLY A 100 -4.43 -23.46 0.84
C GLY A 100 -3.20 -24.14 0.24
N VAL A 101 -3.38 -25.18 -0.60
CA VAL A 101 -2.29 -25.87 -1.36
C VAL A 101 -1.39 -24.86 -2.10
N PHE A 102 -1.95 -23.72 -2.51
CA PHE A 102 -1.23 -22.62 -3.16
C PHE A 102 -0.35 -21.78 -2.23
N GLY A 103 -0.56 -21.78 -0.91
CA GLY A 103 0.34 -21.15 0.06
C GLY A 103 1.68 -21.87 0.17
N ILE A 104 1.67 -23.21 0.01
CA ILE A 104 2.89 -24.03 -0.03
C ILE A 104 3.64 -23.79 -1.35
N VAL A 105 2.92 -23.71 -2.48
CA VAL A 105 3.51 -23.40 -3.79
C VAL A 105 4.00 -21.95 -3.87
N ALA A 106 3.28 -21.00 -3.28
CA ALA A 106 3.72 -19.60 -3.15
C ALA A 106 5.00 -19.49 -2.32
N GLY A 107 5.13 -20.28 -1.25
CA GLY A 107 6.38 -20.39 -0.49
C GLY A 107 7.53 -20.98 -1.31
N ALA A 108 7.27 -21.99 -2.16
CA ALA A 108 8.26 -22.59 -3.06
C ALA A 108 8.67 -21.66 -4.22
N VAL A 109 7.73 -20.88 -4.76
CA VAL A 109 8.01 -19.89 -5.81
C VAL A 109 8.72 -18.65 -5.23
N GLN A 110 8.32 -18.19 -4.04
CA GLN A 110 8.99 -17.10 -3.32
C GLN A 110 10.42 -17.50 -2.91
N SER A 111 10.65 -18.76 -2.50
CA SER A 111 11.99 -19.26 -2.14
C SER A 111 12.88 -19.50 -3.37
N ALA A 112 12.32 -19.91 -4.51
CA ALA A 112 13.07 -20.13 -5.74
C ALA A 112 13.39 -18.84 -6.53
N THR A 113 12.62 -17.76 -6.34
CA THR A 113 12.73 -16.56 -7.18
C THR A 113 13.52 -15.41 -6.54
N SER A 114 13.97 -15.52 -5.28
CA SER A 114 14.67 -14.44 -4.54
C SER A 114 13.93 -13.08 -4.53
N LYS A 115 12.65 -13.06 -4.93
CA LYS A 115 11.77 -11.88 -4.99
C LYS A 115 10.80 -11.96 -3.81
N SER A 116 11.32 -11.77 -2.61
CA SER A 116 10.60 -11.98 -1.35
C SER A 116 9.79 -10.75 -0.89
N GLY A 117 9.29 -9.93 -1.82
CA GLY A 117 8.58 -8.70 -1.45
C GLY A 117 7.58 -8.25 -2.51
N ASP A 118 6.51 -7.63 -2.03
CA ASP A 118 5.55 -6.93 -2.87
C ASP A 118 6.25 -5.70 -3.46
N LYS A 119 6.28 -5.61 -4.79
CA LYS A 119 7.06 -4.57 -5.47
C LYS A 119 6.40 -4.09 -6.74
N CYS A 120 6.75 -2.87 -7.13
CA CYS A 120 6.38 -2.26 -8.40
C CYS A 120 7.62 -1.70 -9.10
N GLU A 121 7.81 -2.08 -10.35
CA GLU A 121 8.81 -1.51 -11.24
C GLU A 121 8.18 -0.27 -11.88
N VAL A 122 8.69 0.91 -11.56
CA VAL A 122 8.20 2.19 -12.10
C VAL A 122 8.98 2.50 -13.37
N LYS A 123 8.26 2.86 -14.42
CA LYS A 123 8.81 3.18 -15.73
C LYS A 123 8.38 4.56 -16.16
N ILE A 124 9.29 5.28 -16.79
CA ILE A 124 9.00 6.53 -17.50
C ILE A 124 9.41 6.32 -18.95
N ALA A 125 8.51 6.57 -19.91
CA ALA A 125 8.75 6.35 -21.33
C ALA A 125 9.27 4.92 -21.65
N GLY A 126 8.79 3.93 -20.91
CA GLY A 126 9.16 2.51 -21.08
C GLY A 126 10.45 2.06 -20.39
N GLU A 127 11.27 2.98 -19.88
CA GLU A 127 12.51 2.66 -19.15
C GLU A 127 12.24 2.53 -17.65
N ILE A 128 12.79 1.49 -17.01
CA ILE A 128 12.69 1.31 -15.55
C ILE A 128 13.56 2.37 -14.87
N VAL A 129 12.94 3.21 -14.06
CA VAL A 129 13.64 4.28 -13.33
C VAL A 129 13.77 3.98 -11.84
N GLU A 130 12.88 3.17 -11.27
CA GLU A 130 12.89 2.87 -9.84
C GLU A 130 12.04 1.62 -9.49
N HIS A 131 12.28 1.07 -8.30
CA HIS A 131 11.48 0.04 -7.66
C HIS A 131 10.83 0.55 -6.37
N LEU A 132 9.50 0.47 -6.29
CA LEU A 132 8.75 0.67 -5.06
C LEU A 132 8.58 -0.68 -4.35
N TYR A 133 8.81 -0.71 -3.04
CA TYR A 133 8.65 -1.88 -2.19
C TYR A 133 7.58 -1.60 -1.15
N PHE A 134 6.72 -2.58 -0.93
CA PHE A 134 5.58 -2.56 -0.02
C PHE A 134 5.78 -3.62 1.08
#